data_AF-A0A151QU49-F1
#
_entry.id   AF-A0A151QU49-F1
#
_cell.length_a   1.000
_cell.length_b   1.000
_cell.length_c   1.000
_cell.angle_alpha   90.00
_cell.angle_beta   90.00
_cell.angle_gamma   90.00
#
_symmetry.space_group_name_H-M   'P 1'
#
loop_
_entity.id
_entity.type
_entity.pdbx_description
1 polymer ?
#
loop_
_entity_poly.entity_id
_entity_poly.type
_entity_poly.pdbx_seq_one_letter_code
_entity_poly.pdbx_strand_id
1 'polypeptide(L)'
;MEINAMRKLHRICQASISKLIQLEPCQPGERVYMGGTSNPPFFYMYQCFFRDLGVFLPFSQFEYDLLNFVNSAPCQLHPDSWGFLRAF
;
A
#
# COMPACT_ATOMS: atom_id res chain seq x y z
N MET A 1 -15.18 4.23 5.03
CA MET A 1 -14.80 3.08 5.88
C MET A 1 -13.71 3.55 6.83
N GLU A 2 -13.86 3.32 8.13
CA GLU A 2 -12.97 3.88 9.15
C GLU A 2 -11.61 3.19 9.14
N ILE A 3 -10.51 3.95 9.08
CA ILE A 3 -9.14 3.42 9.15
C ILE A 3 -8.86 2.65 10.43
N ASN A 4 -9.56 3.01 11.50
CA ASN A 4 -9.47 2.30 12.76
C ASN A 4 -9.98 0.86 12.63
N ALA A 5 -11.01 0.63 11.82
CA ALA A 5 -11.45 -0.72 11.47
C ALA A 5 -10.41 -1.43 10.60
N MET A 6 -9.79 -0.73 9.66
CA MET A 6 -8.72 -1.29 8.82
C MET A 6 -7.51 -1.78 9.62
N ARG A 7 -7.01 -0.96 10.56
CA ARG A 7 -5.91 -1.34 11.46
C ARG A 7 -6.25 -2.50 12.38
N LYS A 8 -7.51 -2.63 12.79
CA LYS A 8 -7.98 -3.73 13.66
C LYS A 8 -8.19 -5.04 12.91
N LEU A 9 -8.70 -4.96 11.67
CA LEU A 9 -9.10 -6.13 10.90
C LEU A 9 -7.94 -6.72 10.08
N HIS A 10 -6.96 -5.91 9.70
CA HIS A 10 -5.87 -6.33 8.83
C HIS A 10 -4.51 -6.06 9.48
N ARG A 11 -3.60 -7.02 9.33
CA ARG A 11 -2.19 -6.82 9.68
C ARG A 11 -1.57 -5.97 8.58
N ILE A 12 -1.42 -4.67 8.82
CA ILE A 12 -0.92 -3.71 7.82
C ILE A 12 0.60 -3.56 7.90
N CYS A 13 1.17 -3.66 9.09
CA CYS A 13 2.61 -3.49 9.30
C CYS A 13 3.13 -4.26 10.52
N GLN A 14 4.45 -4.43 10.59
CA GLN A 14 5.12 -4.96 11.77
C GLN A 14 4.90 -4.06 12.99
N ALA A 15 4.75 -4.68 14.16
CA ALA A 15 4.54 -3.96 15.41
C ALA A 15 5.66 -2.96 15.72
N SER A 16 6.90 -3.31 15.37
CA SER A 16 8.10 -2.47 15.50
C SER A 16 8.00 -1.14 14.77
N ILE A 17 7.35 -1.10 13.60
CA ILE A 17 7.22 0.10 12.77
C ILE A 17 5.84 0.77 12.86
N SER A 18 4.90 0.16 13.57
CA SER A 18 3.51 0.64 13.66
C SER A 18 3.38 2.09 14.15
N LYS A 19 4.31 2.56 14.97
CA LYS A 19 4.39 3.94 15.47
C LYS A 19 5.07 4.92 14.51
N LEU A 20 5.76 4.41 13.50
CA LEU A 20 6.49 5.20 12.50
C LEU A 20 5.64 5.49 11.26
N ILE A 21 4.50 4.80 11.11
CA ILE A 21 3.63 4.95 9.96
C ILE A 21 2.25 5.50 10.36
N GLN A 22 1.74 6.41 9.56
CA GLN A 22 0.39 6.94 9.67
C GLN A 22 -0.44 6.47 8.49
N LEU A 23 -1.69 6.08 8.76
CA LEU A 23 -2.64 5.67 7.73
C LEU A 23 -3.77 6.69 7.75
N GLU A 24 -4.04 7.28 6.59
CA GLU A 24 -5.07 8.31 6.41
C GLU A 24 -5.97 7.98 5.21
N PRO A 25 -7.26 8.36 5.26
CA PRO A 25 -8.18 8.03 4.21
C PRO A 25 -7.97 9.07 3.12
N CYS A 26 -8.03 8.65 1.86
CA CYS A 26 -8.01 9.62 0.77
C CYS A 26 -9.24 10.53 0.89
N GLN A 27 -9.02 11.83 0.73
CA GLN A 27 -10.09 12.81 0.77
C GLN A 27 -10.92 12.74 -0.52
N PRO A 28 -12.22 13.10 -0.48
CA PRO A 28 -13.03 13.20 -1.70
C PRO A 28 -12.36 14.14 -2.73
N GLY A 29 -12.13 13.63 -3.94
CA GLY A 29 -11.51 14.40 -5.02
C GLY A 29 -9.98 14.39 -5.05
N GLU A 30 -9.32 13.76 -4.08
CA GLU A 30 -7.88 13.49 -4.18
C GLU A 30 -7.60 12.59 -5.38
N ARG A 31 -6.56 12.96 -6.13
CA ARG A 31 -6.17 12.22 -7.32
C ARG A 31 -4.95 11.36 -7.00
N VAL A 32 -5.16 10.05 -7.02
CA VAL A 32 -4.20 9.03 -6.62
C VAL A 32 -3.25 8.69 -7.78
N TYR A 33 -2.38 9.62 -8.18
CA TYR A 33 -1.43 9.37 -9.28
C TYR A 33 0.02 9.78 -9.01
N MET A 34 0.31 10.53 -7.94
CA MET A 34 1.69 10.83 -7.51
C MET A 34 1.84 10.66 -5.99
N GLY A 35 3.02 10.20 -5.56
CA GLY A 35 3.46 10.42 -4.18
C GLY A 35 3.65 11.92 -3.94
N GLY A 36 3.22 12.42 -2.78
CA GLY A 36 3.37 13.84 -2.46
C GLY A 36 4.84 14.22 -2.26
N THR A 37 5.20 15.46 -2.56
CA THR A 37 6.49 16.07 -2.19
C THR A 37 6.51 16.54 -0.72
N SER A 38 5.66 15.95 0.12
CA SER A 38 5.41 16.39 1.48
C SER A 38 6.48 15.88 2.45
N ASN A 39 6.53 16.53 3.62
CA ASN A 39 7.26 16.04 4.78
C ASN A 39 6.26 15.89 5.95
N PRO A 40 6.03 14.67 6.48
CA PRO A 40 6.69 13.40 6.13
C PRO A 40 6.30 12.87 4.73
N PRO A 41 7.13 11.99 4.14
CA PRO A 41 6.82 11.36 2.87
C PRO A 41 5.62 10.42 3.00
N PHE A 42 4.78 10.37 1.97
CA PHE A 42 3.67 9.42 1.89
C PHE A 42 3.54 8.83 0.48
N PHE A 43 2.82 7.73 0.40
CA PHE A 43 2.36 7.14 -0.85
C PHE A 43 0.91 6.68 -0.67
N TYR A 44 0.19 6.60 -1.78
CA TYR A 44 -1.16 6.06 -1.79
C TYR A 44 -1.15 4.54 -2.02
N MET A 45 -2.13 3.85 -1.46
CA MET A 45 -2.30 2.43 -1.67
C MET A 45 -3.77 2.06 -1.55
N TYR A 46 -4.25 1.17 -2.43
CA TYR A 46 -5.62 0.68 -2.34
C TYR A 46 -5.75 -0.29 -1.16
N GLN A 47 -6.87 -0.18 -0.45
CA GLN A 47 -7.16 -1.04 0.70
C GLN A 47 -7.12 -2.55 0.37
N CYS A 48 -7.52 -2.94 -0.84
CA CYS A 48 -7.53 -4.35 -1.26
C CYS A 48 -6.14 -4.99 -1.19
N PHE A 49 -5.05 -4.23 -1.25
CA PHE A 49 -3.70 -4.78 -1.11
C PHE A 49 -3.45 -5.38 0.27
N PHE A 50 -3.97 -4.74 1.31
CA PHE A 50 -3.86 -5.24 2.68
C PHE A 50 -4.88 -6.34 2.98
N ARG A 51 -6.11 -6.18 2.45
CA ARG A 51 -7.22 -7.10 2.73
C ARG A 51 -7.14 -8.39 1.93
N ASP A 52 -6.98 -8.28 0.61
CA ASP A 52 -7.15 -9.40 -0.33
C ASP A 52 -5.79 -9.99 -0.72
N LEU A 53 -4.75 -9.16 -0.82
CA LEU A 53 -3.43 -9.55 -1.30
C LEU A 53 -2.42 -9.80 -0.16
N GLY A 54 -2.79 -9.47 1.08
CA GLY A 54 -1.98 -9.73 2.27
C GLY A 54 -0.67 -8.94 2.34
N VAL A 55 -0.54 -7.85 1.59
CA VAL A 55 0.65 -6.99 1.64
C VAL A 55 0.86 -6.51 3.08
N PHE A 56 2.12 -6.54 3.52
CA PHE A 56 2.49 -6.26 4.89
C PHE A 56 3.74 -5.39 4.94
N LEU A 57 3.68 -4.26 5.65
CA LEU A 57 4.79 -3.31 5.70
C LEU A 57 5.84 -3.62 6.79
N PRO A 58 7.13 -3.33 6.54
CA PRO A 58 7.68 -2.84 5.28
C PRO A 58 7.63 -3.93 4.21
N PHE A 59 7.59 -3.54 2.93
CA PHE A 59 7.65 -4.50 1.82
C PHE A 59 8.82 -5.46 2.02
N SER A 60 8.59 -6.73 1.76
CA SER A 60 9.66 -7.71 1.62
C SER A 60 10.58 -7.32 0.47
N GLN A 61 11.82 -7.83 0.50
CA GLN A 61 12.77 -7.62 -0.60
C GLN A 61 12.16 -8.06 -1.94
N PHE A 62 11.43 -9.18 -1.95
CA PHE A 62 10.74 -9.68 -3.15
C PHE A 62 9.69 -8.71 -3.68
N GLU A 63 8.79 -8.19 -2.83
CA GLU A 63 7.76 -7.24 -3.26
C GLU A 63 8.38 -5.95 -3.79
N TYR A 64 9.45 -5.47 -3.14
CA TYR A 64 10.21 -4.31 -3.60
C TYR A 64 10.86 -4.55 -4.96
N ASP A 65 11.56 -5.67 -5.12
CA ASP A 65 12.22 -6.05 -6.38
C ASP A 65 11.20 -6.25 -7.51
N LEU A 66 10.04 -6.83 -7.20
CA LEU A 66 8.94 -6.98 -8.14
C LEU A 66 8.44 -5.62 -8.63
N LEU A 67 8.13 -4.70 -7.72
CA LEU A 67 7.66 -3.35 -8.05
C LEU A 67 8.69 -2.60 -8.91
N ASN A 68 9.97 -2.74 -8.60
CA ASN A 68 11.06 -2.18 -9.41
C ASN A 68 11.15 -2.84 -10.79
N PHE A 69 11.05 -4.18 -10.86
CA PHE A 69 11.11 -4.92 -12.12
C PHE A 69 10.00 -4.51 -13.07
N VAL A 70 8.77 -4.34 -12.57
CA VAL A 70 7.63 -3.86 -13.36
C VAL A 70 7.56 -2.33 -13.47
N ASN A 71 8.57 -1.62 -12.96
CA ASN A 71 8.68 -0.16 -12.95
C ASN A 71 7.37 0.54 -12.52
N SER A 72 6.75 0.04 -11.44
CA SER A 72 5.46 0.53 -10.96
C SER A 72 5.50 0.85 -9.47
N ALA A 73 4.96 1.99 -9.08
CA ALA A 73 4.75 2.34 -7.68
C ALA A 73 3.49 1.64 -7.12
N PRO A 74 3.40 1.39 -5.79
CA PRO A 74 2.21 0.80 -5.18
C PRO A 74 0.89 1.52 -5.53
N CYS A 75 0.93 2.84 -5.68
CA CYS A 75 -0.24 3.66 -6.03
C CYS A 75 -0.74 3.47 -7.47
N GLN A 76 0.12 2.98 -8.37
CA GLN A 76 -0.19 2.77 -9.78
C GLN A 76 -0.84 1.41 -10.04
N LEU A 77 -0.80 0.51 -9.05
CA LEU A 77 -1.41 -0.81 -9.17
C LEU A 77 -2.92 -0.68 -8.91
N HIS A 78 -3.70 -0.57 -9.97
CA HIS A 78 -5.15 -0.57 -9.87
C HIS A 78 -5.65 -1.95 -9.42
N PRO A 79 -6.65 -2.03 -8.50
CA PRO A 79 -7.19 -3.31 -8.01
C PRO A 79 -7.62 -4.27 -9.12
N ASP A 80 -8.13 -3.73 -10.23
CA ASP A 80 -8.60 -4.51 -11.39
C ASP A 80 -7.54 -4.67 -12.49
N SER A 81 -6.32 -4.17 -12.30
CA SER A 81 -5.22 -4.26 -13.28
C SER A 81 -4.10 -5.22 -12.86
N TRP A 82 -4.25 -5.92 -11.73
CA TRP A 82 -3.38 -7.06 -11.44
C TRP A 82 -3.82 -8.28 -12.24
N GLY A 83 -3.20 -8.44 -13.41
CA GLY A 83 -3.05 -9.74 -14.04
C GLY A 83 -2.25 -10.66 -13.09
N PHE A 84 -2.71 -11.89 -12.93
CA PHE A 84 -2.11 -12.88 -12.03
C PHE A 84 -0.58 -12.90 -12.09
N LEU A 85 0.10 -12.69 -10.96
CA LEU A 85 1.53 -12.97 -10.85
C LEU A 85 1.72 -14.46 -10.54
N ARG A 86 2.19 -15.22 -11.52
CA ARG A 86 2.60 -16.62 -11.30
C ARG A 86 4.06 -16.64 -10.87
N ALA A 87 4.32 -16.85 -9.58
CA ALA A 87 5.64 -17.26 -9.10
C ALA A 87 5.78 -18.79 -9.27
N PHE A 88 6.99 -19.27 -9.58
CA PHE A 88 7.32 -20.69 -9.76
C PHE A 88 7.91 -21.28 -8.48
#